data_AF-A0A7J9DDG6-F1
#
_entry.id   AF-A0A7J9DDG6-F1
#
_cell.length_a   1.000
_cell.length_b   1.000
_cell.length_c   1.000
_cell.angle_alpha   90.00
_cell.angle_beta   90.00
_cell.angle_gamma   90.00
#
_symmetry.space_group_name_H-M   'P 1'
#
loop_
_entity.id
_entity.type
_entity.pdbx_description
1 polymer ?
#
loop_
_entity_poly.entity_id
_entity_poly.type
_entity_poly.pdbx_seq_one_letter_code
_entity_poly.pdbx_strand_id
1 'polypeptide(L)'
;VETCEEWLEREDTLVYSRDFNKDPIWILISGDKEDFKTCAVNCSFRSNWSRKADATFKLPKKSKAPSVHRSMESASYYEENNITQARRWIVMTTSLSSDVPVGYFSWAEYDIMAPVIPKSEKALAAAFISNCMASNFRLEALMELEKENIKIDSYGRCHKNRDERVDKVEILKRYKFSLAFENSNEEDYVTEKFFQSLVAGSVPVVIGAPNIEDFAPSSDSYLHIKDLKDVRSIAEQMKYLAGNPDAYNRLLRWKQEGPTDTFKALVDMAAVHSSCRLCIHIATTIWEKEEKDSDAKKRPCKCNKGSETVYHLYVRERGRFEMDSIFL
;
A
#
# COMPACT_ATOMS: atom_id res chain seq x y z
N VAL A 1 32.15 -14.26 -33.72
CA VAL A 1 32.79 -13.93 -32.42
C VAL A 1 31.65 -13.61 -31.49
N GLU A 2 31.48 -14.36 -30.42
CA GLU A 2 30.42 -14.15 -29.40
C GLU A 2 30.49 -12.70 -28.88
N THR A 3 29.34 -12.04 -28.74
CA THR A 3 29.28 -10.71 -28.12
C THR A 3 29.36 -10.83 -26.59
N CYS A 4 29.59 -9.70 -25.90
CA CYS A 4 29.62 -9.73 -24.44
C CYS A 4 28.23 -10.07 -23.88
N GLU A 5 27.17 -9.59 -24.52
CA GLU A 5 25.77 -9.87 -24.17
C GLU A 5 25.46 -11.36 -24.32
N GLU A 6 25.77 -11.97 -25.47
CA GLU A 6 25.55 -13.41 -25.71
C GLU A 6 26.30 -14.29 -24.69
N TRP A 7 27.54 -13.92 -24.36
CA TRP A 7 28.33 -14.63 -23.36
C TRP A 7 27.74 -14.47 -21.95
N LEU A 8 27.39 -13.24 -21.56
CA LEU A 8 26.80 -12.96 -20.24
C LEU A 8 25.46 -13.66 -20.06
N GLU A 9 24.57 -13.64 -21.06
CA GLU A 9 23.30 -14.37 -20.98
C GLU A 9 23.53 -15.86 -20.76
N ARG A 10 24.50 -16.48 -21.45
CA ARG A 10 24.77 -17.91 -21.28
C ARG A 10 25.38 -18.24 -19.92
N GLU A 11 26.39 -17.49 -19.49
CA GLU A 11 27.15 -17.79 -18.27
C GLU A 11 26.44 -17.34 -16.98
N ASP A 12 25.55 -16.35 -17.07
CA ASP A 12 24.78 -15.83 -15.94
C ASP A 12 23.41 -16.51 -15.79
N THR A 13 22.96 -17.31 -16.76
CA THR A 13 21.67 -18.02 -16.66
C THR A 13 21.71 -19.18 -15.65
N LEU A 14 20.66 -19.26 -14.82
CA LEU A 14 20.39 -20.39 -13.95
C LEU A 14 19.13 -21.13 -14.38
N VAL A 15 19.19 -22.46 -14.32
CA VAL A 15 18.03 -23.34 -14.53
C VAL A 15 17.51 -23.77 -13.17
N TYR A 16 16.34 -23.27 -12.79
CA TYR A 16 15.71 -23.62 -11.52
C TYR A 16 15.08 -25.02 -11.56
N SER A 17 15.10 -25.69 -10.42
CA SER A 17 14.62 -27.07 -10.27
C SER A 17 13.10 -27.20 -10.41
N ARG A 18 12.36 -26.16 -10.03
CA ARG A 18 10.89 -26.13 -10.04
C ARG A 18 10.35 -25.18 -11.10
N ASP A 19 9.61 -25.76 -12.04
CA ASP A 19 8.80 -25.06 -13.04
C ASP A 19 7.39 -24.81 -12.47
N PHE A 20 7.13 -23.56 -12.06
CA PHE A 20 5.87 -23.19 -11.43
C PHE A 20 4.66 -23.30 -12.36
N ASN A 21 4.84 -23.37 -13.69
CA ASN A 21 3.73 -23.60 -14.60
C ASN A 21 3.18 -25.03 -14.45
N LYS A 22 4.04 -25.99 -14.12
CA LYS A 22 3.70 -27.40 -13.91
C LYS A 22 3.42 -27.75 -12.45
N ASP A 23 4.20 -27.16 -11.53
CA ASP A 23 4.03 -27.33 -10.09
C ASP A 23 3.82 -25.96 -9.40
N PRO A 24 2.57 -25.49 -9.32
CA PRO A 24 2.25 -24.14 -8.85
C PRO A 24 2.58 -23.95 -7.37
N ILE A 25 2.65 -22.71 -6.92
CA ILE A 25 2.77 -22.40 -5.49
C ILE A 25 1.52 -22.86 -4.74
N TRP A 26 1.70 -23.63 -3.67
CA TRP A 26 0.63 -24.19 -2.85
C TRP A 26 0.54 -23.47 -1.51
N ILE A 27 -0.56 -22.75 -1.28
CA ILE A 27 -0.80 -22.03 -0.02
C ILE A 27 -1.99 -22.67 0.69
N LEU A 28 -1.75 -23.11 1.94
CA LEU A 28 -2.77 -23.74 2.77
C LEU A 28 -3.53 -22.68 3.57
N ILE A 29 -4.85 -22.71 3.48
CA ILE A 29 -5.77 -21.80 4.17
C ILE A 29 -6.86 -22.57 4.92
N SER A 30 -7.33 -22.00 6.04
CA SER A 30 -8.51 -22.46 6.76
C SER A 30 -9.74 -21.64 6.36
N GLY A 31 -10.30 -21.86 5.17
CA GLY A 31 -11.46 -21.11 4.70
C GLY A 31 -11.72 -21.25 3.21
N ASP A 32 -12.52 -20.32 2.70
CA ASP A 32 -12.88 -20.22 1.28
C ASP A 32 -11.68 -19.84 0.42
N LYS A 33 -11.70 -20.24 -0.85
CA LYS A 33 -10.64 -19.92 -1.80
C LYS A 33 -10.47 -18.40 -1.91
N GLU A 34 -9.22 -17.95 -2.00
CA GLU A 34 -8.97 -16.58 -2.42
C GLU A 34 -9.18 -16.46 -3.93
N ASP A 35 -10.14 -15.62 -4.31
CA ASP A 35 -10.38 -15.29 -5.71
C ASP A 35 -9.54 -14.06 -6.11
N PHE A 36 -8.52 -14.29 -6.94
CA PHE A 36 -7.85 -13.25 -7.72
C PHE A 36 -7.73 -13.72 -9.17
N LYS A 37 -7.93 -12.80 -10.13
CA LYS A 37 -8.12 -13.14 -11.55
C LYS A 37 -6.94 -13.94 -12.13
N THR A 38 -5.75 -13.36 -12.06
CA THR A 38 -4.54 -13.86 -12.72
C THR A 38 -3.32 -13.46 -11.91
N CYS A 39 -2.29 -14.29 -11.91
CA CYS A 39 -0.99 -13.98 -11.31
C CYS A 39 0.13 -14.42 -12.25
N ALA A 40 1.27 -13.73 -12.20
CA ALA A 40 2.44 -14.07 -13.01
C ALA A 40 3.04 -15.44 -12.63
N VAL A 41 2.74 -15.96 -11.44
CA VAL A 41 3.08 -17.31 -11.01
C VAL A 41 1.79 -18.10 -10.82
N ASN A 42 1.72 -19.31 -11.38
CA ASN A 42 0.61 -20.21 -11.06
C ASN A 42 0.60 -20.49 -9.56
N CYS A 43 -0.53 -20.18 -8.93
CA CYS A 43 -0.67 -20.23 -7.48
C CYS A 43 -2.04 -20.78 -7.09
N SER A 44 -2.10 -21.58 -6.03
CA SER A 44 -3.32 -22.20 -5.57
C SER A 44 -3.48 -22.10 -4.06
N PHE A 45 -4.59 -21.48 -3.66
CA PHE A 45 -5.04 -21.39 -2.27
C PHE A 45 -6.06 -22.48 -2.02
N ARG A 46 -5.76 -23.43 -1.14
CA ARG A 46 -6.64 -24.57 -0.86
C ARG A 46 -6.63 -24.94 0.61
N SER A 47 -7.70 -25.61 1.04
CA SER A 47 -7.83 -26.24 2.35
C SER A 47 -7.38 -27.71 2.36
N ASN A 48 -6.85 -28.22 1.25
CA ASN A 48 -6.48 -29.64 1.09
C ASN A 48 -5.07 -29.92 1.66
N TRP A 49 -5.02 -30.79 2.67
CA TRP A 49 -3.81 -31.18 3.42
C TRP A 49 -2.98 -32.29 2.76
N SER A 50 -3.43 -32.86 1.64
CA SER A 50 -2.76 -34.00 0.99
C SER A 50 -1.47 -33.63 0.23
N ARG A 51 -1.33 -32.37 -0.19
CA ARG A 51 -0.09 -31.86 -0.82
C ARG A 51 0.75 -31.07 0.18
N LYS A 52 2.06 -31.12 0.03
CA LYS A 52 2.98 -30.28 0.80
C LYS A 52 2.75 -28.82 0.42
N ALA A 53 2.41 -27.99 1.40
CA ALA A 53 2.25 -26.55 1.20
C ALA A 53 3.61 -25.83 1.18
N ASP A 54 3.70 -24.77 0.38
CA ASP A 54 4.81 -23.84 0.36
C ASP A 54 4.68 -22.76 1.44
N ALA A 55 3.45 -22.41 1.83
CA ALA A 55 3.17 -21.55 2.98
C ALA A 55 1.77 -21.83 3.57
N THR A 56 1.52 -21.37 4.80
CA THR A 56 0.22 -21.55 5.47
C THR A 56 -0.26 -20.30 6.21
N PHE A 57 -1.56 -19.99 6.16
CA PHE A 57 -2.16 -18.91 6.96
C PHE A 57 -2.62 -19.41 8.33
N LYS A 58 -2.12 -18.82 9.43
CA LYS A 58 -2.50 -19.05 10.84
C LYS A 58 -3.22 -20.40 11.12
N LEU A 59 -2.50 -21.51 11.02
CA LEU A 59 -2.99 -22.85 11.39
C LEU A 59 -2.49 -23.30 12.77
N PRO A 60 -3.31 -24.05 13.54
CA PRO A 60 -2.86 -24.66 14.78
C PRO A 60 -1.88 -25.80 14.46
N LYS A 61 -0.59 -25.56 14.74
CA LYS A 61 0.53 -26.52 14.88
C LYS A 61 0.36 -27.85 14.11
N LYS A 62 0.97 -27.97 12.92
CA LYS A 62 1.45 -29.23 12.30
C LYS A 62 2.13 -29.11 10.93
N SER A 63 2.21 -27.93 10.31
CA SER A 63 2.93 -27.75 9.04
C SER A 63 4.40 -27.39 9.27
N LYS A 64 5.31 -27.98 8.47
CA LYS A 64 6.72 -27.56 8.38
C LYS A 64 6.91 -26.35 7.44
N ALA A 65 5.86 -25.95 6.72
CA ALA A 65 5.94 -24.81 5.80
C ALA A 65 5.92 -23.48 6.58
N PRO A 66 6.57 -22.42 6.05
CA PRO A 66 6.47 -21.07 6.58
C PRO A 66 5.03 -20.64 6.84
N SER A 67 4.77 -19.98 7.97
CA SER A 67 3.46 -19.37 8.21
C SER A 67 3.43 -17.94 7.69
N VAL A 68 2.25 -17.51 7.27
CA VAL A 68 1.94 -16.16 6.80
C VAL A 68 1.15 -15.44 7.89
N HIS A 69 1.62 -14.25 8.26
CA HIS A 69 0.90 -13.34 9.15
C HIS A 69 0.38 -12.17 8.32
N ARG A 70 -0.92 -12.17 8.03
CA ARG A 70 -1.60 -11.11 7.28
C ARG A 70 -2.58 -10.36 8.17
N SER A 71 -2.45 -9.04 8.18
CA SER A 71 -3.31 -8.14 8.92
C SER A 71 -3.27 -6.75 8.29
N MET A 72 -4.40 -6.06 8.22
CA MET A 72 -4.44 -4.64 7.83
C MET A 72 -4.78 -3.74 9.03
N GLU A 73 -4.64 -4.27 10.25
CA GLU A 73 -4.87 -3.58 11.51
C GLU A 73 -3.56 -3.07 12.12
N SER A 74 -3.66 -1.97 12.87
CA SER A 74 -2.51 -1.34 13.53
C SER A 74 -1.94 -2.19 14.66
N ALA A 75 -0.61 -2.17 14.81
CA ALA A 75 0.11 -2.78 15.93
C ALA A 75 -0.22 -2.14 17.29
N SER A 76 -0.77 -0.91 17.29
CA SER A 76 -1.27 -0.26 18.51
C SER A 76 -2.47 -0.97 19.14
N TYR A 77 -3.22 -1.74 18.34
CA TYR A 77 -4.35 -2.55 18.81
C TYR A 77 -4.02 -4.04 18.92
N TYR A 78 -3.11 -4.51 18.07
CA TYR A 78 -2.75 -5.91 17.94
C TYR A 78 -1.23 -6.03 17.90
N GLU A 79 -0.62 -6.26 19.06
CA GLU A 79 0.83 -6.28 19.23
C GLU A 79 1.53 -7.25 18.25
N GLU A 80 0.86 -8.34 17.86
CA GLU A 80 1.39 -9.29 16.88
C GLU A 80 1.62 -8.70 15.47
N ASN A 81 1.05 -7.53 15.17
CA ASN A 81 1.28 -6.80 13.93
C ASN A 81 2.55 -5.95 13.97
N ASN A 82 3.17 -5.79 15.15
CA ASN A 82 4.47 -5.14 15.26
C ASN A 82 5.50 -5.91 14.42
N ILE A 83 6.13 -5.22 13.47
CA ILE A 83 6.96 -5.88 12.47
C ILE A 83 8.11 -6.69 13.09
N THR A 84 8.72 -6.19 14.15
CA THR A 84 9.81 -6.87 14.86
C THR A 84 9.35 -8.21 15.44
N GLN A 85 8.10 -8.31 15.89
CA GLN A 85 7.52 -9.54 16.40
C GLN A 85 7.03 -10.47 15.28
N ALA A 86 6.51 -9.88 14.19
CA ALA A 86 5.93 -10.61 13.07
C ALA A 86 6.97 -11.35 12.22
N ARG A 87 8.24 -10.88 12.20
CA ARG A 87 9.36 -11.42 11.39
C ARG A 87 9.67 -12.91 11.54
N ARG A 88 9.07 -13.61 12.51
CA ARG A 88 9.09 -15.08 12.60
C ARG A 88 8.22 -15.77 11.52
N TRP A 89 7.49 -15.01 10.72
CA TRP A 89 6.58 -15.42 9.65
C TRP A 89 6.87 -14.62 8.38
N ILE A 90 6.24 -15.03 7.26
CA ILE A 90 6.09 -14.13 6.11
C ILE A 90 5.11 -13.03 6.51
N VAL A 91 5.60 -11.81 6.61
CA VAL A 91 4.86 -10.66 7.14
C VAL A 91 4.10 -9.95 6.02
N MET A 92 2.81 -9.77 6.23
CA MET A 92 1.90 -9.08 5.32
C MET A 92 1.05 -8.06 6.09
N THR A 93 1.63 -6.90 6.42
CA THR A 93 0.90 -5.82 7.12
C THR A 93 0.87 -4.52 6.33
N THR A 94 0.26 -3.47 6.88
CA THR A 94 0.29 -2.13 6.26
C THR A 94 1.69 -1.55 6.16
N SER A 95 2.64 -2.02 6.99
CA SER A 95 4.03 -1.55 6.94
C SER A 95 4.68 -1.85 5.59
N LEU A 96 5.30 -0.84 5.02
CA LEU A 96 6.08 -0.92 3.77
C LEU A 96 7.34 -1.77 3.95
N SER A 97 7.75 -2.01 5.20
CA SER A 97 8.85 -2.91 5.55
C SER A 97 8.44 -4.40 5.58
N SER A 98 7.16 -4.72 5.43
CA SER A 98 6.66 -6.11 5.36
C SER A 98 7.30 -6.89 4.20
N ASP A 99 7.36 -8.22 4.29
CA ASP A 99 7.81 -9.07 3.19
C ASP A 99 6.91 -8.90 1.95
N VAL A 100 5.60 -8.74 2.18
CA VAL A 100 4.62 -8.33 1.17
C VAL A 100 3.67 -7.28 1.78
N PRO A 101 3.92 -5.97 1.58
CA PRO A 101 3.07 -4.91 2.14
C PRO A 101 1.62 -5.00 1.65
N VAL A 102 0.65 -4.84 2.55
CA VAL A 102 -0.78 -4.87 2.26
C VAL A 102 -1.40 -3.54 2.69
N GLY A 103 -1.23 -2.52 1.86
CA GLY A 103 -1.81 -1.20 2.08
C GLY A 103 -3.20 -1.04 1.46
N TYR A 104 -3.84 0.09 1.77
CA TYR A 104 -5.15 0.49 1.24
C TYR A 104 -5.05 1.33 -0.04
N PHE A 105 -4.02 1.09 -0.86
CA PHE A 105 -3.76 1.80 -2.11
C PHE A 105 -3.70 0.82 -3.27
N SER A 106 -4.39 1.10 -4.36
CA SER A 106 -4.31 0.37 -5.62
C SER A 106 -5.00 1.14 -6.74
N TRP A 107 -4.40 1.18 -7.93
CA TRP A 107 -5.06 1.69 -9.14
C TRP A 107 -6.28 0.86 -9.55
N ALA A 108 -6.33 -0.42 -9.16
CA ALA A 108 -7.44 -1.31 -9.49
C ALA A 108 -8.66 -1.11 -8.59
N GLU A 109 -8.45 -0.66 -7.34
CA GLU A 109 -9.50 -0.48 -6.34
C GLU A 109 -9.95 0.98 -6.21
N TYR A 110 -9.05 1.92 -6.45
CA TYR A 110 -9.29 3.34 -6.27
C TYR A 110 -9.08 4.09 -7.58
N ASP A 111 -10.13 4.76 -8.06
CA ASP A 111 -10.01 5.75 -9.13
C ASP A 111 -9.40 7.05 -8.60
N ILE A 112 -8.12 6.99 -8.22
CA ILE A 112 -7.39 8.09 -7.57
C ILE A 112 -7.29 9.29 -8.52
N MET A 113 -7.38 9.09 -9.83
CA MET A 113 -7.37 10.17 -10.84
C MET A 113 -8.77 10.64 -11.24
N ALA A 114 -9.83 10.17 -10.57
CA ALA A 114 -11.20 10.62 -10.81
C ALA A 114 -11.29 12.16 -10.85
N PRO A 115 -12.02 12.74 -11.82
CA PRO A 115 -12.16 14.18 -11.96
C PRO A 115 -12.72 14.83 -10.69
N VAL A 116 -12.18 16.01 -10.36
CA VAL A 116 -12.70 16.81 -9.24
C VAL A 116 -13.99 17.49 -9.67
N ILE A 117 -15.07 17.28 -8.91
CA ILE A 117 -16.34 17.99 -9.11
C ILE A 117 -16.43 19.24 -8.21
N PRO A 118 -17.23 20.25 -8.59
CA PRO A 118 -17.49 21.40 -7.73
C PRO A 118 -18.05 21.00 -6.35
N LYS A 119 -17.52 21.62 -5.30
CA LYS A 119 -17.94 21.36 -3.92
C LYS A 119 -19.25 22.09 -3.63
N SER A 120 -20.26 21.38 -3.16
CA SER A 120 -21.63 21.90 -2.97
C SER A 120 -22.01 22.10 -1.50
N GLU A 121 -21.32 21.46 -0.57
CA GLU A 121 -21.68 21.51 0.84
C GLU A 121 -21.22 22.80 1.52
N LYS A 122 -22.05 23.28 2.46
CA LYS A 122 -21.76 24.49 3.23
C LYS A 122 -20.78 24.24 4.38
N ALA A 123 -20.81 23.05 4.97
CA ALA A 123 -19.81 22.69 5.97
C ALA A 123 -18.46 22.49 5.27
N LEU A 124 -17.37 22.89 5.94
CA LEU A 124 -16.05 22.87 5.32
C LEU A 124 -15.55 21.43 5.16
N ALA A 125 -15.87 20.57 6.13
CA ALA A 125 -15.37 19.22 6.19
C ALA A 125 -16.45 18.19 6.50
N ALA A 126 -16.21 16.95 6.07
CA ALA A 126 -16.99 15.79 6.47
C ALA A 126 -16.14 14.77 7.25
N ALA A 127 -16.76 14.06 8.18
CA ALA A 127 -16.13 13.03 9.00
C ALA A 127 -16.93 11.72 9.01
N PHE A 128 -16.22 10.59 8.95
CA PHE A 128 -16.80 9.24 8.95
C PHE A 128 -16.15 8.40 10.04
N ILE A 129 -16.27 8.84 11.30
CA ILE A 129 -15.62 8.19 12.44
C ILE A 129 -16.63 7.33 13.20
N SER A 130 -16.39 6.02 13.24
CA SER A 130 -17.29 5.05 13.88
C SER A 130 -16.69 4.29 15.06
N ASN A 131 -15.38 4.40 15.29
CA ASN A 131 -14.73 3.92 16.50
C ASN A 131 -14.47 5.12 17.42
N CYS A 132 -15.22 5.26 18.51
CA CYS A 132 -15.09 6.45 19.37
C CYS A 132 -14.03 6.29 20.47
N MET A 133 -13.36 5.13 20.54
CA MET A 133 -12.33 4.81 21.51
C MET A 133 -11.01 4.56 20.78
N ALA A 134 -10.62 5.54 19.97
CA ALA A 134 -9.34 5.50 19.28
C ALA A 134 -8.18 5.65 20.26
N SER A 135 -7.03 5.04 19.99
CA SER A 135 -5.84 5.13 20.84
C SER A 135 -5.03 6.41 20.59
N ASN A 136 -5.64 7.43 19.97
CA ASN A 136 -5.04 8.71 19.61
C ASN A 136 -6.01 9.88 19.87
N PHE A 137 -5.52 11.10 19.62
CA PHE A 137 -6.21 12.36 19.93
C PHE A 137 -7.26 12.78 18.88
N ARG A 138 -7.70 11.88 17.98
CA ARG A 138 -8.50 12.30 16.81
C ARG A 138 -9.86 12.91 17.12
N LEU A 139 -10.54 12.44 18.17
CA LEU A 139 -11.85 12.98 18.55
C LEU A 139 -11.68 14.33 19.25
N GLU A 140 -10.63 14.47 20.05
CA GLU A 140 -10.26 15.74 20.68
C GLU A 140 -9.94 16.77 19.59
N ALA A 141 -9.14 16.41 18.58
CA ALA A 141 -8.88 17.29 17.43
C ALA A 141 -10.13 17.66 16.64
N LEU A 142 -11.08 16.75 16.45
CA LEU A 142 -12.37 17.07 15.81
C LEU A 142 -13.12 18.14 16.63
N MET A 143 -13.22 17.97 17.95
CA MET A 143 -13.87 18.95 18.83
C MET A 143 -13.15 20.30 18.83
N GLU A 144 -11.80 20.29 18.84
CA GLU A 144 -11.01 21.52 18.78
C GLU A 144 -11.17 22.24 17.42
N LEU A 145 -11.29 21.51 16.30
CA LEU A 145 -11.63 22.12 15.00
C LEU A 145 -13.02 22.79 15.04
N GLU A 146 -14.01 22.16 15.68
CA GLU A 146 -15.34 22.75 15.86
C GLU A 146 -15.29 24.02 16.72
N LYS A 147 -14.49 24.03 17.80
CA LYS A 147 -14.25 25.22 18.64
C LYS A 147 -13.57 26.34 17.87
N GLU A 148 -12.68 25.99 16.94
CA GLU A 148 -12.08 26.90 15.97
C GLU A 148 -13.06 27.29 14.84
N ASN A 149 -14.37 27.07 15.01
CA ASN A 149 -15.42 27.46 14.08
C ASN A 149 -15.29 26.83 12.68
N ILE A 150 -14.73 25.62 12.60
CA ILE A 150 -14.82 24.77 11.41
C ILE A 150 -16.11 23.98 11.50
N LYS A 151 -17.07 24.27 10.62
CA LYS A 151 -18.29 23.47 10.53
C LYS A 151 -17.96 22.10 9.94
N ILE A 152 -18.22 21.04 10.70
CA ILE A 152 -17.96 19.65 10.33
C ILE A 152 -19.28 18.89 10.31
N ASP A 153 -19.55 18.20 9.21
CA ASP A 153 -20.68 17.27 9.08
C ASP A 153 -20.16 15.84 9.33
N SER A 154 -20.54 15.25 10.47
CA SER A 154 -20.14 13.90 10.86
C SER A 154 -21.26 12.89 10.62
N TYR A 155 -20.96 11.89 9.80
CA TYR A 155 -21.86 10.82 9.39
C TYR A 155 -21.60 9.50 10.14
N GLY A 156 -20.41 9.36 10.74
CA GLY A 156 -20.05 8.18 11.53
C GLY A 156 -20.77 8.12 12.88
N ARG A 157 -20.57 7.04 13.65
CA ARG A 157 -21.20 6.90 14.97
C ARG A 157 -20.74 7.96 15.99
N CYS A 158 -19.54 8.51 15.82
CA CYS A 158 -18.97 9.51 16.72
C CYS A 158 -19.34 10.92 16.24
N HIS A 159 -19.79 11.79 17.15
CA HIS A 159 -20.22 13.16 16.83
C HIS A 159 -21.33 13.22 15.75
N LYS A 160 -22.12 12.15 15.59
CA LYS A 160 -23.11 11.99 14.51
C LYS A 160 -24.11 13.15 14.48
N ASN A 161 -23.89 14.10 13.59
CA ASN A 161 -24.74 15.28 13.40
C ASN A 161 -25.40 15.32 12.01
N ARG A 162 -25.06 14.38 11.13
CA ARG A 162 -25.72 14.08 9.87
C ARG A 162 -26.10 12.61 9.79
N ASP A 163 -27.20 12.32 9.10
CA ASP A 163 -27.63 10.97 8.79
C ASP A 163 -28.12 10.92 7.35
N GLU A 164 -27.34 10.30 6.48
CA GLU A 164 -27.65 10.15 5.06
C GLU A 164 -27.13 8.79 4.62
N ARG A 165 -28.00 7.99 4.00
CA ARG A 165 -27.66 6.65 3.50
C ARG A 165 -27.21 6.76 2.04
N VAL A 166 -26.08 7.41 1.83
CA VAL A 166 -25.40 7.52 0.52
C VAL A 166 -23.99 6.97 0.66
N ASP A 167 -23.41 6.53 -0.45
CA ASP A 167 -22.02 6.08 -0.51
C ASP A 167 -21.06 7.15 0.05
N LYS A 168 -20.08 6.71 0.83
CA LYS A 168 -19.13 7.60 1.52
C LYS A 168 -18.34 8.46 0.54
N VAL A 169 -17.85 7.90 -0.56
CA VAL A 169 -17.05 8.62 -1.56
C VAL A 169 -17.92 9.66 -2.26
N GLU A 170 -19.16 9.30 -2.61
CA GLU A 170 -20.13 10.24 -3.20
C GLU A 170 -20.44 11.42 -2.26
N ILE A 171 -20.57 11.18 -0.96
CA ILE A 171 -20.73 12.26 0.02
C ILE A 171 -19.47 13.14 0.05
N LEU A 172 -18.28 12.54 0.17
CA LEU A 172 -17.02 13.27 0.26
C LEU A 172 -16.75 14.16 -0.96
N LYS A 173 -17.21 13.78 -2.15
CA LYS A 173 -17.08 14.61 -3.36
C LYS A 173 -17.68 16.00 -3.20
N ARG A 174 -18.70 16.16 -2.33
CA ARG A 174 -19.39 17.42 -2.09
C ARG A 174 -18.64 18.38 -1.15
N TYR A 175 -17.66 17.90 -0.39
CA TYR A 175 -16.93 18.67 0.61
C TYR A 175 -15.55 19.13 0.12
N LYS A 176 -15.09 20.26 0.65
CA LYS A 176 -13.72 20.74 0.41
C LYS A 176 -12.69 19.87 1.13
N PHE A 177 -13.00 19.51 2.37
CA PHE A 177 -12.11 18.75 3.24
C PHE A 177 -12.74 17.45 3.71
N SER A 178 -11.91 16.43 3.87
CA SER A 178 -12.29 15.14 4.45
C SER A 178 -11.43 14.90 5.68
N LEU A 179 -12.03 14.63 6.83
CA LEU A 179 -11.27 14.27 8.04
C LEU A 179 -10.84 12.81 7.95
N ALA A 180 -9.65 12.59 7.38
CA ALA A 180 -9.02 11.29 7.21
C ALA A 180 -8.26 10.89 8.49
N PHE A 181 -9.00 10.74 9.58
CA PHE A 181 -8.42 10.49 10.91
C PHE A 181 -8.33 8.99 11.20
N GLU A 182 -7.11 8.48 11.30
CA GLU A 182 -6.83 7.09 11.66
C GLU A 182 -7.07 6.80 13.14
N ASN A 183 -7.17 5.51 13.47
CA ASN A 183 -7.41 5.04 14.84
C ASN A 183 -6.14 5.11 15.72
N SER A 184 -4.96 5.21 15.10
CA SER A 184 -3.64 5.21 15.74
C SER A 184 -2.66 5.99 14.87
N ASN A 185 -1.55 6.42 15.46
CA ASN A 185 -0.49 7.18 14.78
C ASN A 185 0.73 6.27 14.55
N GLU A 186 0.57 5.30 13.66
CA GLU A 186 1.59 4.29 13.36
C GLU A 186 2.19 4.53 11.97
N GLU A 187 3.50 4.39 11.84
CA GLU A 187 4.22 4.47 10.56
C GLU A 187 3.56 3.54 9.53
N ASP A 188 3.40 4.03 8.31
CA ASP A 188 2.76 3.34 7.18
C ASP A 188 1.27 2.95 7.36
N TYR A 189 0.64 3.23 8.51
CA TYR A 189 -0.77 2.94 8.74
C TYR A 189 -1.65 4.01 8.09
N VAL A 190 -1.77 3.94 6.77
CA VAL A 190 -2.62 4.82 5.94
C VAL A 190 -3.72 3.99 5.29
N THR A 191 -4.97 4.28 5.62
CA THR A 191 -6.12 3.43 5.26
C THR A 191 -7.00 4.03 4.16
N GLU A 192 -8.15 3.41 3.91
CA GLU A 192 -9.15 3.87 2.96
C GLU A 192 -9.59 5.32 3.23
N LYS A 193 -9.47 5.81 4.48
CA LYS A 193 -9.84 7.19 4.84
C LYS A 193 -9.07 8.21 4.01
N PHE A 194 -7.76 8.01 3.85
CA PHE A 194 -6.93 8.91 3.07
C PHE A 194 -7.21 8.74 1.56
N PHE A 195 -7.13 7.51 1.05
CA PHE A 195 -7.27 7.25 -0.38
C PHE A 195 -8.67 7.56 -0.93
N GLN A 196 -9.75 7.29 -0.18
CA GLN A 196 -11.10 7.70 -0.58
C GLN A 196 -11.27 9.22 -0.63
N SER A 197 -10.54 9.96 0.21
CA SER A 197 -10.51 11.43 0.14
C SER A 197 -9.89 11.90 -1.18
N LEU A 198 -8.77 11.28 -1.58
CA LEU A 198 -8.12 11.55 -2.86
C LEU A 198 -9.05 11.21 -4.04
N VAL A 199 -9.69 10.03 -4.04
CA VAL A 199 -10.68 9.64 -5.08
C VAL A 199 -11.79 10.69 -5.18
N ALA A 200 -12.36 11.12 -4.05
CA ALA A 200 -13.41 12.13 -4.00
C ALA A 200 -12.95 13.55 -4.44
N GLY A 201 -11.65 13.76 -4.64
CA GLY A 201 -11.08 15.09 -4.88
C GLY A 201 -11.35 16.04 -3.71
N SER A 202 -11.46 15.51 -2.49
CA SER A 202 -11.62 16.26 -1.25
C SER A 202 -10.27 16.25 -0.52
N VAL A 203 -9.76 17.40 -0.14
CA VAL A 203 -8.44 17.50 0.49
C VAL A 203 -8.47 16.79 1.85
N PRO A 204 -7.65 15.75 2.07
CA PRO A 204 -7.60 15.07 3.35
C PRO A 204 -6.95 15.96 4.42
N VAL A 205 -7.61 16.04 5.57
CA VAL A 205 -7.03 16.51 6.83
C VAL A 205 -6.72 15.27 7.66
N VAL A 206 -5.45 15.06 7.96
CA VAL A 206 -4.90 13.79 8.43
C VAL A 206 -4.50 13.87 9.89
N ILE A 207 -4.86 12.82 10.64
CA ILE A 207 -4.26 12.41 11.91
C ILE A 207 -3.98 10.92 11.73
N GLY A 208 -2.73 10.48 11.87
CA GLY A 208 -2.37 9.08 11.60
C GLY A 208 -0.87 8.91 11.43
N ALA A 209 -0.47 8.24 10.34
CA ALA A 209 0.92 7.92 10.06
C ALA A 209 1.82 9.18 10.07
N PRO A 210 2.90 9.18 10.87
CA PRO A 210 3.84 10.31 10.92
C PRO A 210 4.49 10.63 9.57
N ASN A 211 4.64 9.61 8.71
CA ASN A 211 5.25 9.66 7.38
C ASN A 211 4.21 9.73 6.23
N ILE A 212 3.05 10.34 6.47
CA ILE A 212 1.97 10.47 5.47
C ILE A 212 2.44 11.10 4.13
N GLU A 213 3.52 11.89 4.14
CA GLU A 213 4.16 12.44 2.94
C GLU A 213 4.55 11.36 1.92
N ASP A 214 4.94 10.16 2.38
CA ASP A 214 5.31 9.03 1.52
C ASP A 214 4.10 8.48 0.76
N PHE A 215 2.89 8.75 1.29
CA PHE A 215 1.60 8.30 0.76
C PHE A 215 0.85 9.39 0.01
N ALA A 216 1.35 10.62 0.01
CA ALA A 216 0.66 11.75 -0.59
C ALA A 216 1.01 11.90 -2.09
N PRO A 217 0.03 12.21 -2.97
CA PRO A 217 0.29 12.41 -4.40
C PRO A 217 1.13 13.65 -4.71
N SER A 218 1.19 14.62 -3.77
CA SER A 218 2.10 15.76 -3.78
C SER A 218 2.23 16.34 -2.37
N SER A 219 3.29 17.12 -2.10
CA SER A 219 3.55 17.72 -0.77
C SER A 219 2.41 18.60 -0.27
N ASP A 220 1.67 19.24 -1.19
CA ASP A 220 0.62 20.19 -0.85
C ASP A 220 -0.77 19.54 -0.81
N SER A 221 -0.89 18.24 -1.12
CA SER A 221 -2.21 17.61 -1.35
C SER A 221 -3.02 17.30 -0.10
N TYR A 222 -2.51 17.58 1.10
CA TYR A 222 -3.13 17.23 2.37
C TYR A 222 -2.77 18.25 3.45
N LEU A 223 -3.51 18.21 4.57
CA LEU A 223 -3.21 18.95 5.79
C LEU A 223 -2.94 17.93 6.91
N HIS A 224 -1.85 18.08 7.66
CA HIS A 224 -1.47 17.12 8.70
C HIS A 224 -1.53 17.77 10.09
N ILE A 225 -2.37 17.22 10.96
CA ILE A 225 -2.39 17.54 12.39
C ILE A 225 -1.51 16.49 13.09
N LYS A 226 -0.27 16.85 13.43
CA LYS A 226 0.67 15.93 14.09
C LYS A 226 0.39 15.83 15.57
N ASP A 227 0.03 16.96 16.17
CA ASP A 227 -0.31 17.12 17.59
C ASP A 227 -1.54 18.02 17.76
N LEU A 228 -2.18 17.98 18.93
CA LEU A 228 -3.32 18.87 19.26
C LEU A 228 -2.99 20.37 19.14
N LYS A 229 -1.74 20.77 19.38
CA LYS A 229 -1.30 22.17 19.23
C LYS A 229 -1.38 22.69 17.79
N ASP A 230 -1.42 21.79 16.80
CA ASP A 230 -1.49 22.13 15.38
C ASP A 230 -2.93 22.43 14.94
N VAL A 231 -3.94 22.05 15.72
CA VAL A 231 -5.36 22.15 15.31
C VAL A 231 -5.73 23.57 14.94
N ARG A 232 -5.29 24.57 15.72
CA ARG A 232 -5.61 25.97 15.45
C ARG A 232 -5.01 26.47 14.14
N SER A 233 -3.72 26.21 13.88
CA SER A 233 -3.08 26.64 12.64
C SER A 233 -3.68 25.93 11.43
N ILE A 234 -4.05 24.66 11.56
CA ILE A 234 -4.75 23.91 10.51
C ILE A 234 -6.16 24.45 10.28
N ALA A 235 -6.90 24.83 11.32
CA ALA A 235 -8.21 25.47 11.18
C ALA A 235 -8.10 26.82 10.45
N GLU A 236 -7.11 27.64 10.78
CA GLU A 236 -6.82 28.90 10.08
C GLU A 236 -6.49 28.64 8.60
N GLN A 237 -5.68 27.64 8.30
CA GLN A 237 -5.36 27.23 6.93
C GLN A 237 -6.60 26.72 6.17
N MET A 238 -7.45 25.91 6.80
CA MET A 238 -8.71 25.43 6.20
C MET A 238 -9.63 26.59 5.82
N LYS A 239 -9.77 27.60 6.70
CA LYS A 239 -10.57 28.81 6.41
C LYS A 239 -10.00 29.62 5.25
N TYR A 240 -8.68 29.84 5.25
CA TYR A 240 -7.99 30.54 4.16
C TYR A 240 -8.21 29.84 2.82
N LEU A 241 -7.98 28.53 2.76
CA LEU A 241 -8.19 27.71 1.56
C LEU A 241 -9.67 27.70 1.14
N ALA A 242 -10.60 27.63 2.09
CA ALA A 242 -12.03 27.66 1.77
C ALA A 242 -12.44 28.99 1.09
N GLY A 243 -11.85 30.12 1.52
CA GLY A 243 -12.10 31.44 0.97
C GLY A 243 -11.25 31.82 -0.25
N ASN A 244 -10.26 31.01 -0.62
CA ASN A 244 -9.35 31.29 -1.74
C ASN A 244 -9.34 30.12 -2.74
N PRO A 245 -10.17 30.19 -3.81
CA PRO A 245 -10.29 29.12 -4.81
C PRO A 245 -8.96 28.74 -5.47
N ASP A 246 -8.10 29.71 -5.80
CA ASP A 246 -6.81 29.43 -6.43
C ASP A 246 -5.88 28.68 -5.47
N ALA A 247 -5.84 29.09 -4.20
CA ALA A 247 -5.08 28.39 -3.19
C ALA A 247 -5.59 26.97 -2.97
N TYR A 248 -6.91 26.78 -2.87
CA TYR A 248 -7.51 25.45 -2.74
C TYR A 248 -7.21 24.55 -3.95
N ASN A 249 -7.38 25.08 -5.17
CA ASN A 249 -7.14 24.33 -6.40
C ASN A 249 -5.67 23.92 -6.54
N ARG A 250 -4.71 24.66 -5.95
CA ARG A 250 -3.30 24.25 -5.93
C ARG A 250 -3.08 22.90 -5.24
N LEU A 251 -3.84 22.57 -4.19
CA LEU A 251 -3.75 21.29 -3.47
C LEU A 251 -4.25 20.11 -4.31
N LEU A 252 -5.05 20.37 -5.35
CA LEU A 252 -5.64 19.36 -6.22
C LEU A 252 -5.02 19.34 -7.63
N ARG A 253 -3.99 20.16 -7.92
CA ARG A 253 -3.33 20.23 -9.24
C ARG A 253 -2.81 18.89 -9.74
N TRP A 254 -2.35 18.04 -8.81
CA TRP A 254 -1.88 16.69 -9.13
C TRP A 254 -2.94 15.83 -9.85
N LYS A 255 -4.24 16.14 -9.73
CA LYS A 255 -5.31 15.48 -10.49
C LYS A 255 -5.25 15.74 -12.00
N GLN A 256 -4.65 16.85 -12.42
CA GLN A 256 -4.49 17.24 -13.82
C GLN A 256 -3.06 17.03 -14.31
N GLU A 257 -2.08 17.41 -13.49
CA GLU A 257 -0.65 17.33 -13.83
C GLU A 257 -0.07 15.93 -13.63
N GLY A 258 -0.76 15.09 -12.85
CA GLY A 258 -0.28 13.79 -12.39
C GLY A 258 0.35 13.86 -11.00
N PRO A 259 0.37 12.74 -10.25
CA PRO A 259 1.03 12.66 -8.95
C PRO A 259 2.55 12.54 -9.12
N THR A 260 3.29 12.67 -8.01
CA THR A 260 4.74 12.43 -7.98
C THR A 260 5.09 10.99 -8.38
N ASP A 261 6.30 10.78 -8.88
CA ASP A 261 6.76 9.43 -9.24
C ASP A 261 6.90 8.52 -8.02
N THR A 262 7.23 9.07 -6.85
CA THR A 262 7.20 8.33 -5.58
C THR A 262 5.81 7.80 -5.27
N PHE A 263 4.75 8.61 -5.46
CA PHE A 263 3.38 8.15 -5.26
C PHE A 263 2.96 7.12 -6.30
N LYS A 264 3.31 7.30 -7.58
CA LYS A 264 3.06 6.27 -8.61
C LYS A 264 3.72 4.97 -8.21
N ALA A 265 5.00 5.02 -7.83
CA ALA A 265 5.72 3.87 -7.34
C ALA A 265 5.04 3.25 -6.10
N LEU A 266 4.52 4.04 -5.16
CA LEU A 266 3.78 3.48 -4.03
C LEU A 266 2.56 2.68 -4.51
N VAL A 267 1.70 3.28 -5.34
CA VAL A 267 0.46 2.64 -5.79
C VAL A 267 0.74 1.44 -6.70
N ASP A 268 1.81 1.49 -7.49
CA ASP A 268 2.27 0.39 -8.35
C ASP A 268 2.76 -0.83 -7.56
N MET A 269 3.10 -0.69 -6.27
CA MET A 269 3.34 -1.87 -5.42
C MET A 269 2.10 -2.75 -5.28
N ALA A 270 0.91 -2.20 -5.50
CA ALA A 270 -0.36 -2.91 -5.53
C ALA A 270 -0.90 -3.08 -6.96
N ALA A 271 -0.03 -3.05 -7.98
CA ALA A 271 -0.40 -3.32 -9.38
C ALA A 271 -1.04 -4.70 -9.56
N VAL A 272 -0.68 -5.66 -8.70
CA VAL A 272 -1.35 -6.97 -8.61
C VAL A 272 -1.80 -7.24 -7.18
N HIS A 273 -2.84 -8.08 -7.07
CA HIS A 273 -3.47 -8.42 -5.80
C HIS A 273 -2.45 -8.95 -4.78
N SER A 274 -2.63 -8.59 -3.50
CA SER A 274 -1.71 -8.98 -2.40
C SER A 274 -1.44 -10.48 -2.32
N SER A 275 -2.44 -11.31 -2.61
CA SER A 275 -2.30 -12.77 -2.72
C SER A 275 -1.35 -13.21 -3.84
N CYS A 276 -1.40 -12.57 -5.01
CA CYS A 276 -0.47 -12.85 -6.09
C CYS A 276 0.96 -12.43 -5.68
N ARG A 277 1.10 -11.27 -5.02
CA ARG A 277 2.40 -10.82 -4.51
C ARG A 277 2.99 -11.77 -3.47
N LEU A 278 2.15 -12.39 -2.63
CA LEU A 278 2.58 -13.48 -1.75
C LEU A 278 3.10 -14.69 -2.54
N CYS A 279 2.41 -15.11 -3.59
CA CYS A 279 2.87 -16.22 -4.43
C CYS A 279 4.21 -15.90 -5.11
N ILE A 280 4.35 -14.69 -5.67
CA ILE A 280 5.60 -14.19 -6.26
C ILE A 280 6.72 -14.17 -5.22
N HIS A 281 6.44 -13.68 -4.01
CA HIS A 281 7.41 -13.65 -2.92
C HIS A 281 7.89 -15.06 -2.55
N ILE A 282 6.98 -16.00 -2.33
CA ILE A 282 7.32 -17.40 -2.01
C ILE A 282 8.13 -18.05 -3.14
N ALA A 283 7.68 -17.90 -4.39
CA ALA A 283 8.37 -18.42 -5.57
C ALA A 283 9.79 -17.86 -5.69
N THR A 284 9.95 -16.55 -5.48
CA THR A 284 11.25 -15.86 -5.45
C THR A 284 12.14 -16.44 -4.35
N THR A 285 11.63 -16.60 -3.13
CA THR A 285 12.39 -17.18 -2.01
C THR A 285 12.80 -18.63 -2.26
N ILE A 286 12.01 -19.42 -3.00
CA ILE A 286 12.39 -20.78 -3.39
C ILE A 286 13.58 -20.74 -4.34
N TRP A 287 13.48 -19.94 -5.41
CA TRP A 287 14.57 -19.79 -6.38
C TRP A 287 15.85 -19.22 -5.74
N GLU A 288 15.75 -18.15 -4.94
CA GLU A 288 16.90 -17.56 -4.22
C GLU A 288 17.65 -18.56 -3.32
N LYS A 289 16.96 -19.56 -2.76
CA LYS A 289 17.61 -20.62 -1.98
C LYS A 289 18.42 -21.55 -2.88
N GLU A 290 17.88 -21.92 -4.04
CA GLU A 290 18.62 -22.72 -5.04
C GLU A 290 19.85 -21.97 -5.54
N GLU A 291 19.74 -20.66 -5.78
CA GLU A 291 20.89 -19.85 -6.19
C GLU A 291 22.01 -19.85 -5.13
N LYS A 292 21.64 -19.79 -3.84
CA LYS A 292 22.59 -19.83 -2.71
C LYS A 292 23.21 -21.21 -2.49
N ASP A 293 22.44 -22.27 -2.71
CA ASP A 293 22.86 -23.66 -2.48
C ASP A 293 23.65 -24.23 -3.67
N SER A 294 23.37 -23.75 -4.88
CA SER A 294 24.19 -24.05 -6.05
C SER A 294 25.59 -23.49 -5.86
N ASP A 295 26.62 -24.18 -6.37
CA ASP A 295 28.02 -23.71 -6.40
C ASP A 295 28.19 -22.49 -7.36
N ALA A 296 27.20 -21.59 -7.43
CA ALA A 296 27.08 -20.37 -8.23
C ALA A 296 28.13 -19.28 -7.89
N LYS A 297 29.29 -19.70 -7.38
CA LYS A 297 30.34 -18.83 -6.86
C LYS A 297 30.98 -17.90 -7.88
N LYS A 298 30.63 -17.90 -9.17
CA LYS A 298 31.17 -16.94 -10.16
C LYS A 298 30.21 -16.68 -11.32
N ARG A 299 28.96 -16.30 -11.05
CA ARG A 299 28.08 -15.70 -12.08
C ARG A 299 28.68 -14.35 -12.53
N PRO A 300 29.18 -14.22 -13.77
CA PRO A 300 29.81 -12.99 -14.20
C PRO A 300 28.73 -11.97 -14.55
N CYS A 301 28.68 -10.85 -13.83
CA CYS A 301 27.77 -9.75 -14.14
C CYS A 301 28.36 -8.69 -15.09
N LYS A 302 29.56 -8.95 -15.64
CA LYS A 302 30.25 -8.05 -16.57
C LYS A 302 31.20 -8.77 -17.51
N CYS A 303 31.36 -8.22 -18.71
CA CYS A 303 32.28 -8.68 -19.74
C CYS A 303 33.11 -7.50 -20.27
N ASN A 304 34.41 -7.71 -20.43
CA ASN A 304 35.32 -6.70 -20.95
C ASN A 304 35.77 -7.09 -22.36
N LYS A 305 35.63 -6.20 -23.34
CA LYS A 305 36.09 -6.41 -24.71
C LYS A 305 36.82 -5.16 -25.19
N GLY A 306 38.15 -5.21 -25.20
CA GLY A 306 38.98 -4.03 -25.47
C GLY A 306 38.82 -2.97 -24.38
N SER A 307 38.42 -1.76 -24.74
CA SER A 307 38.13 -0.66 -23.81
C SER A 307 36.68 -0.61 -23.32
N GLU A 308 35.79 -1.44 -23.89
CA GLU A 308 34.38 -1.47 -23.53
C GLU A 308 34.13 -2.50 -22.42
N THR A 309 33.27 -2.13 -21.47
CA THR A 309 32.77 -3.01 -20.41
C THR A 309 31.26 -3.03 -20.53
N VAL A 310 30.70 -4.23 -20.67
CA VAL A 310 29.24 -4.45 -20.67
C VAL A 310 28.86 -5.04 -19.32
N TYR A 311 27.84 -4.47 -18.68
CA TYR A 311 27.26 -4.99 -17.45
C TYR A 311 25.93 -5.67 -17.74
N HIS A 312 25.66 -6.79 -17.08
CA HIS A 312 24.39 -7.50 -17.16
C HIS A 312 23.63 -7.35 -15.84
N LEU A 313 22.37 -6.92 -15.95
CA LEU A 313 21.45 -6.71 -14.86
C LEU A 313 20.18 -7.50 -15.11
N TYR A 314 19.74 -8.23 -14.10
CA TYR A 314 18.38 -8.77 -14.07
C TYR A 314 17.45 -7.78 -13.40
N VAL A 315 16.44 -7.34 -14.12
CA VAL A 315 15.38 -6.49 -13.58
C VAL A 315 14.05 -7.24 -13.58
N ARG A 316 13.16 -6.88 -12.67
CA ARG A 316 11.81 -7.41 -12.67
C ARG A 316 10.82 -6.28 -12.49
N GLU A 317 9.93 -6.14 -13.45
CA GLU A 317 8.80 -5.24 -13.32
C GLU A 317 7.90 -5.69 -12.16
N ARG A 318 7.37 -4.73 -11.40
CA ARG A 318 6.51 -5.01 -10.25
C ARG A 318 5.27 -5.79 -10.68
N GLY A 319 4.95 -6.85 -9.93
CA GLY A 319 3.82 -7.74 -10.23
C GLY A 319 4.11 -8.79 -11.31
N ARG A 320 5.28 -8.76 -11.95
CA ARG A 320 5.79 -9.86 -12.77
C ARG A 320 6.61 -10.84 -11.94
N PHE A 321 6.91 -11.99 -12.53
CA PHE A 321 7.73 -13.01 -11.91
C PHE A 321 9.05 -13.25 -12.63
N GLU A 322 8.99 -13.36 -13.95
CA GLU A 322 10.17 -13.48 -14.80
C GLU A 322 11.05 -12.24 -14.70
N MET A 323 12.36 -12.45 -14.76
CA MET A 323 13.36 -11.38 -14.83
C MET A 323 13.67 -11.08 -16.29
N ASP A 324 13.86 -9.80 -16.61
CA ASP A 324 14.35 -9.35 -17.92
C ASP A 324 15.85 -9.04 -17.83
N SER A 325 16.60 -9.42 -18.87
CA SER A 325 18.01 -9.05 -19.03
C SER A 325 18.14 -7.63 -19.56
N ILE A 326 18.96 -6.81 -18.89
CA ILE A 326 19.37 -5.49 -19.35
C ILE A 326 20.90 -5.42 -19.42
N PHE A 327 21.41 -4.85 -20.52
CA PHE A 327 22.83 -4.61 -20.74
C PHE A 327 23.12 -3.11 -20.71
N LEU A 328 24.12 -2.70 -19.93
CA LEU A 328 24.58 -1.31 -19.81
C LEU A 328 26.01 -1.13 -20.31
#